data_AF-A0A956JH10-F1
#
_entry.id   AF-A0A956JH10-F1
#
_cell.length_a   1.000
_cell.length_b   1.000
_cell.length_c   1.000
_cell.angle_alpha   90.00
_cell.angle_beta   90.00
_cell.angle_gamma   90.00
#
_symmetry.space_group_name_H-M   'P 1'
#
loop_
_entity.id
_entity.type
_entity.pdbx_description
1 polymer ?
#
loop_
_entity_poly.entity_id
_entity_poly.type
_entity_poly.pdbx_seq_one_letter_code
_entity_poly.pdbx_strand_id
1 'polypeptide(L)'
;MGLLSKFKLQRLTIYAWSARARSGITFDKFTVQYNPSSLQMSHQNVFEELQGINTSGREARYSYSRSETLSVDLVIDGSGVSDFALTKLLGLGADSVTDQVDNFLKLCFYMNGEI
;
A
#
# COMPACT_ATOMS: atom_id res chain seq x y z
N MET A 1 -22.04 23.56 9.73
CA MET A 1 -20.73 23.20 9.12
C MET A 1 -20.29 21.73 9.34
N GLY A 2 -21.06 20.85 10.01
CA GLY A 2 -20.59 19.49 10.34
C GLY A 2 -21.02 18.33 9.40
N LEU A 3 -21.99 18.55 8.51
CA LEU A 3 -22.54 17.49 7.64
C LEU A 3 -21.87 17.39 6.26
N LEU A 4 -21.26 18.47 5.77
CA LEU A 4 -20.61 18.51 4.46
C LEU A 4 -19.26 17.76 4.42
N SER A 5 -18.60 17.55 5.57
CA SER A 5 -17.33 16.81 5.60
C SER A 5 -17.51 15.30 5.41
N LYS A 6 -18.72 14.77 5.67
CA LYS A 6 -19.03 13.33 5.56
C LYS A 6 -19.17 12.85 4.12
N PHE A 7 -19.35 13.76 3.15
CA PHE A 7 -19.46 13.44 1.73
C PHE A 7 -18.17 13.71 0.95
N LYS A 8 -17.07 14.07 1.64
CA LYS A 8 -15.78 14.29 1.01
C LYS A 8 -15.11 12.94 0.70
N LEU A 9 -14.69 12.76 -0.55
CA LEU A 9 -13.96 11.57 -1.00
C LEU A 9 -12.70 11.40 -0.14
N GLN A 10 -12.61 10.29 0.58
CA GLN A 10 -11.41 9.89 1.29
C GLN A 10 -10.46 9.19 0.31
N ARG A 11 -9.24 9.70 0.22
CA ARG A 11 -8.20 9.15 -0.65
C ARG A 11 -7.38 8.10 0.07
N LEU A 12 -7.04 7.03 -0.64
CA LEU A 12 -6.08 6.04 -0.14
C LEU A 12 -4.75 6.74 0.18
N THR A 13 -4.23 6.48 1.37
CA THR A 13 -2.93 7.00 1.81
C THR A 13 -2.08 5.85 2.31
N ILE A 14 -0.87 5.77 1.78
CA ILE A 14 0.14 4.77 2.09
C ILE A 14 1.14 5.40 3.04
N TYR A 15 1.32 4.81 4.21
CA TYR A 15 2.21 5.33 5.25
C TYR A 15 3.46 4.48 5.35
N ALA A 16 4.63 5.10 5.30
CA ALA A 16 5.90 4.47 5.62
C ALA A 16 6.24 4.67 7.10
N TRP A 17 6.69 3.60 7.73
CA TRP A 17 7.09 3.57 9.13
C TRP A 17 8.52 3.07 9.23
N SER A 18 9.33 3.74 10.05
CA SER A 18 10.72 3.32 10.32
C SER A 18 10.78 2.12 11.27
N ALA A 19 9.80 1.99 12.16
CA ALA A 19 9.75 0.93 13.17
C ALA A 19 8.65 -0.09 12.85
N ARG A 20 8.95 -1.38 13.08
CA ARG A 20 8.01 -2.50 12.90
C ARG A 20 6.73 -2.35 13.71
N ALA A 21 6.82 -1.76 14.91
CA ALA A 21 5.67 -1.53 15.78
C ALA A 21 4.65 -0.53 15.19
N ARG A 22 5.03 0.20 14.12
CA ARG A 22 4.19 1.22 13.45
C ARG A 22 3.60 2.21 14.46
N SER A 23 4.43 2.62 15.42
CA SER A 23 4.08 3.56 16.48
C SER A 23 4.98 4.79 16.42
N GLY A 24 4.42 5.96 16.70
CA GLY A 24 5.14 7.25 16.66
C GLY A 24 4.86 8.07 15.39
N ILE A 25 5.88 8.82 14.93
CA ILE A 25 5.81 9.68 13.75
C ILE A 25 6.07 8.82 12.51
N THR A 26 5.19 8.91 11.50
CA THR A 26 5.39 8.26 10.20
C THR A 26 6.62 8.84 9.53
N PHE A 27 7.45 8.01 8.90
CA PHE A 27 8.63 8.46 8.18
C PHE A 27 8.22 9.36 7.01
N ASP A 28 7.29 8.86 6.21
CA ASP A 28 6.71 9.61 5.10
C ASP A 28 5.34 9.00 4.71
N LYS A 29 4.61 9.66 3.82
CA LYS A 29 3.31 9.22 3.32
C LYS A 29 3.13 9.54 1.85
N PHE A 30 2.39 8.69 1.15
CA PHE A 30 1.97 8.91 -0.23
C PHE A 30 0.44 8.83 -0.33
N THR A 31 -0.20 9.92 -0.75
CA THR A 31 -1.65 9.98 -0.97
C THR A 31 -1.93 9.89 -2.45
N VAL A 32 -2.77 8.93 -2.85
CA VAL A 32 -3.06 8.67 -4.26
C VAL A 32 -3.94 9.76 -4.86
N GLN A 33 -3.73 10.07 -6.14
CA GLN A 33 -4.55 11.05 -6.87
C GLN A 33 -5.98 10.50 -7.09
N TYR A 34 -6.07 9.25 -7.56
CA TYR A 34 -7.28 8.49 -7.78
C TYR A 34 -7.30 7.24 -6.91
N ASN A 35 -8.45 6.95 -6.30
CA ASN A 35 -8.60 5.71 -5.54
C ASN A 35 -8.59 4.50 -6.48
N PRO A 36 -8.02 3.37 -6.04
CA PRO A 36 -8.06 2.14 -6.82
C PRO A 36 -9.51 1.70 -7.01
N SER A 37 -9.79 1.11 -8.17
CA SER A 37 -11.12 0.53 -8.46
C SER A 37 -11.39 -0.73 -7.66
N SER A 38 -10.33 -1.47 -7.30
CA SER A 38 -10.42 -2.73 -6.54
C SER A 38 -9.21 -2.91 -5.63
N LEU A 39 -9.41 -3.67 -4.55
CA LEU A 39 -8.38 -4.13 -3.62
C LEU A 39 -8.45 -5.65 -3.58
N GLN A 40 -7.34 -6.33 -3.82
CA GLN A 40 -7.29 -7.80 -3.81
C GLN A 40 -6.34 -8.28 -2.71
N MET A 41 -6.82 -9.17 -1.85
CA MET A 41 -6.04 -9.72 -0.75
C MET A 41 -6.02 -11.24 -0.84
N SER A 42 -4.83 -11.84 -0.71
CA SER A 42 -4.63 -13.28 -0.77
C SER A 42 -4.06 -13.81 0.55
N HIS A 43 -4.67 -14.88 1.05
CA HIS A 43 -4.24 -15.61 2.24
C HIS A 43 -3.98 -17.06 1.84
N GLN A 44 -2.89 -17.65 2.32
CA GLN A 44 -2.53 -19.02 1.98
C GLN A 44 -2.02 -19.77 3.21
N ASN A 45 -2.64 -20.93 3.48
CA ASN A 45 -2.16 -21.90 4.46
C ASN A 45 -1.39 -23.00 3.75
N VAL A 46 -0.28 -23.42 4.35
CA VAL A 46 0.59 -24.50 3.86
C VAL A 46 0.42 -25.70 4.78
N PHE A 47 0.19 -26.86 4.17
CA PHE A 47 0.02 -28.14 4.87
C PHE A 47 1.13 -29.11 4.43
N GLU A 48 1.50 -30.04 5.31
CA GLU A 48 2.51 -31.05 5.03
C GLU A 48 2.00 -32.07 4.01
N GLU A 49 2.80 -32.33 2.97
CA GLU A 49 2.46 -33.30 1.91
C GLU A 49 2.89 -34.74 2.25
N LEU A 50 3.90 -34.89 3.12
CA LEU A 50 4.54 -36.17 3.38
C LEU A 50 3.86 -36.91 4.52
N GLN A 51 3.51 -38.18 4.26
CA GLN A 51 3.01 -39.12 5.25
C GLN A 51 4.14 -40.08 5.66
N GLY A 52 4.33 -40.29 6.96
CA GLY A 52 5.33 -41.25 7.47
C GLY A 52 5.00 -42.70 7.07
N ILE A 53 6.03 -43.50 6.76
CA ILE A 53 5.90 -44.95 6.48
C ILE A 53 5.24 -45.64 7.69
N ASN A 54 4.27 -46.52 7.44
CA ASN A 54 3.43 -47.21 8.45
C ASN A 54 2.45 -46.32 9.25
N THR A 55 2.11 -45.12 8.78
CA THR A 55 1.00 -44.35 9.36
C THR A 55 -0.30 -44.59 8.56
N SER A 56 -1.43 -44.72 9.24
CA SER A 56 -2.75 -44.86 8.62
C SER A 56 -3.55 -43.56 8.71
N GLY A 57 -4.16 -43.14 7.60
CA GLY A 57 -4.98 -41.92 7.52
C GLY A 57 -4.19 -40.75 6.94
N ARG A 58 -4.64 -40.24 5.79
CA ARG A 58 -4.16 -38.97 5.23
C ARG A 58 -4.84 -37.81 5.97
N GLU A 59 -4.26 -37.39 7.09
CA GLU A 59 -4.67 -36.16 7.77
C GLU A 59 -3.78 -35.01 7.30
N ALA A 60 -4.38 -33.90 6.87
CA ALA A 60 -3.64 -32.71 6.45
C ALA A 60 -3.08 -32.00 7.68
N ARG A 61 -1.76 -32.06 7.88
CA ARG A 61 -1.09 -31.41 9.01
C ARG A 61 -0.74 -29.97 8.64
N TYR A 62 -1.24 -29.01 9.42
CA TYR A 62 -0.90 -27.60 9.24
C TYR A 62 0.59 -27.36 9.49
N SER A 63 1.24 -26.62 8.60
CA SER A 63 2.64 -26.23 8.73
C SER A 63 2.75 -24.76 9.13
N TYR A 64 2.32 -23.85 8.26
CA TYR A 64 2.33 -22.40 8.52
C TYR A 64 1.40 -21.66 7.56
N SER A 65 1.03 -20.43 7.90
CA SER A 65 0.37 -19.48 7.01
C SER A 65 1.40 -18.58 6.35
N ARG A 66 1.32 -18.41 5.02
CA ARG A 66 2.13 -17.41 4.31
C ARG A 66 1.65 -16.01 4.68
N SER A 67 2.57 -15.05 4.58
CA SER A 67 2.23 -13.64 4.71
C SER A 67 1.16 -13.25 3.70
N GLU A 68 0.23 -12.41 4.14
CA GLU A 68 -0.86 -11.90 3.32
C GLU A 68 -0.30 -10.99 2.22
N THR A 69 -0.83 -11.13 1.01
CA THR A 69 -0.47 -10.28 -0.12
C THR A 69 -1.64 -9.36 -0.43
N LEU A 70 -1.37 -8.05 -0.47
CA LEU A 70 -2.31 -7.02 -0.94
C LEU A 70 -1.85 -6.52 -2.31
N SER A 71 -2.71 -6.66 -3.32
CA SER A 71 -2.49 -6.14 -4.68
C SER A 71 -3.41 -4.96 -4.94
N VAL A 72 -2.83 -3.85 -5.40
CA VAL A 72 -3.52 -2.59 -5.67
C VAL A 72 -2.98 -1.98 -6.96
N ASP A 73 -3.88 -1.58 -7.85
CA ASP A 73 -3.53 -0.85 -9.07
C ASP A 73 -3.70 0.66 -8.85
N LEU A 74 -2.61 1.41 -9.02
CA LEU A 74 -2.57 2.85 -8.84
C LEU A 74 -2.38 3.55 -10.18
N VAL A 75 -3.10 4.65 -10.40
CA VAL A 75 -2.98 5.49 -11.60
C VAL A 75 -2.53 6.88 -11.18
N ILE A 76 -1.44 7.34 -11.80
CA ILE A 76 -0.90 8.69 -11.66
C ILE A 76 -1.04 9.37 -13.02
N ASP A 77 -1.70 10.52 -13.04
CA ASP A 77 -1.96 11.28 -14.26
C ASP A 77 -1.30 12.67 -14.23
N GLY A 78 -0.59 12.98 -15.31
CA GLY A 78 0.10 14.25 -15.55
C GLY A 78 -0.68 15.25 -16.40
N SER A 79 -1.89 14.90 -16.86
CA SER A 79 -2.74 15.79 -17.67
C SER A 79 -3.15 17.07 -16.94
N GLY A 80 -2.95 17.12 -15.62
CA GLY A 80 -3.08 18.31 -14.79
C GLY A 80 -4.53 18.70 -14.46
N VAL A 81 -5.55 18.02 -14.97
CA VAL A 81 -6.96 18.45 -14.81
C VAL A 81 -7.44 18.42 -13.36
N SER A 82 -6.88 17.55 -12.52
CA SER A 82 -7.28 17.37 -11.12
C SER A 82 -6.42 18.13 -10.11
N ASP A 83 -5.10 18.25 -10.32
CA ASP A 83 -4.18 18.87 -9.37
C ASP A 83 -3.98 20.38 -9.58
N PHE A 84 -4.26 20.92 -10.77
CA PHE A 84 -4.07 22.35 -11.08
C PHE A 84 -4.85 23.29 -10.14
N ALA A 85 -5.96 22.82 -9.56
CA ALA A 85 -6.81 23.66 -8.72
C ALA A 85 -6.21 23.86 -7.31
N LEU A 86 -5.46 22.89 -6.78
CA LEU A 86 -4.97 22.93 -5.40
C LEU A 86 -3.49 23.35 -5.30
N THR A 87 -2.65 22.89 -6.23
CA THR A 87 -1.21 23.24 -6.26
C THR A 87 -0.99 24.71 -6.64
N LYS A 88 -1.78 25.22 -7.60
CA LYS A 88 -1.76 26.65 -8.00
C LYS A 88 -2.25 27.58 -6.88
N LEU A 89 -3.12 27.10 -5.98
CA LEU A 89 -3.57 27.85 -4.81
C LEU A 89 -2.48 27.97 -3.72
N LEU A 90 -1.57 27.00 -3.66
CA LEU A 90 -0.48 26.93 -2.67
C LEU A 90 0.88 27.38 -3.20
N GLY A 91 0.98 27.77 -4.47
CA GLY A 91 2.22 28.28 -5.08
C GLY A 91 3.36 27.25 -5.20
N LEU A 92 3.06 25.98 -4.95
CA LEU A 92 3.97 24.86 -5.15
C LEU A 92 3.71 24.35 -6.57
N GLY A 93 4.73 24.35 -7.42
CA GLY A 93 4.62 23.76 -8.76
C GLY A 93 4.04 22.34 -8.68
N ALA A 94 3.25 21.94 -9.66
CA ALA A 94 2.73 20.57 -9.70
C ALA A 94 3.90 19.61 -9.95
N ASP A 95 4.12 18.66 -9.03
CA ASP A 95 5.12 17.59 -9.19
C ASP A 95 4.84 16.83 -10.50
N SER A 96 5.89 16.53 -11.27
CA SER A 96 5.73 15.75 -12.49
C SER A 96 5.30 14.31 -12.16
N VAL A 97 4.70 13.61 -13.14
CA VAL A 97 4.37 12.17 -12.98
C VAL A 97 5.60 11.38 -12.60
N THR A 98 6.76 11.71 -13.19
CA THR A 98 8.04 11.07 -12.89
C THR A 98 8.42 11.26 -11.43
N ASP A 99 8.32 12.49 -10.91
CA ASP A 99 8.64 12.77 -9.51
C ASP A 99 7.71 12.02 -8.55
N GLN A 100 6.42 11.92 -8.88
CA GLN A 100 5.45 11.19 -8.06
C GLN A 100 5.71 9.67 -8.05
N VAL A 101 6.06 9.09 -9.21
CA VAL A 101 6.45 7.69 -9.31
C VAL A 101 7.74 7.44 -8.53
N ASP A 102 8.75 8.30 -8.68
CA ASP A 102 10.01 8.18 -7.98
C ASP A 102 9.83 8.30 -6.47
N ASN A 103 8.98 9.21 -6.00
CA ASN A 103 8.66 9.34 -4.58
C ASN A 103 7.94 8.10 -4.05
N PHE A 104 7.01 7.53 -4.81
CA PHE A 104 6.34 6.28 -4.44
C PHE A 104 7.32 5.10 -4.37
N LEU A 105 8.22 4.96 -5.35
CA LEU A 105 9.24 3.92 -5.35
C LEU A 105 10.23 4.10 -4.20
N LYS A 106 10.65 5.33 -3.91
CA LYS A 106 11.47 5.66 -2.73
C LYS A 106 10.78 5.21 -1.44
N LEU A 107 9.51 5.54 -1.27
CA LEU A 107 8.71 5.16 -0.11
C LEU A 107 8.65 3.63 0.08
N CYS A 108 8.48 2.87 -1.01
CA CYS A 108 8.27 1.42 -0.94
C CYS A 108 9.56 0.61 -0.85
N PHE A 109 10.64 1.03 -1.53
CA PHE A 109 11.83 0.22 -1.75
C PHE A 109 13.07 0.73 -1.02
N TYR A 110 13.14 2.01 -0.67
CA TYR A 110 14.26 2.52 0.13
C TYR A 110 13.99 2.26 1.61
N MET A 111 14.38 1.07 2.06
CA MET A 111 14.65 0.84 3.48
C MET A 111 15.92 1.61 3.82
N ASN A 112 15.84 2.53 4.78
CA ASN A 112 17.00 3.26 5.32
C ASN A 112 18.00 2.26 5.96
N GLY A 113 18.84 1.66 5.12
CA GLY A 113 20.22 1.36 5.44
C GLY A 113 21.05 2.32 4.60
N GLU A 114 21.81 3.19 5.26
CA GLU A 114 23.01 3.75 4.63
C GLU A 114 23.78 2.57 3.98
N ILE A 115 24.14 2.71 2.71
CA ILE A 115 25.26 1.92 2.17
C ILE A 115 26.53 2.60 2.64
#